data_AF-A0A9W9A352-F1
#
_entry.id   AF-A0A9W9A352-F1
#
_cell.length_a   1.000
_cell.length_b   1.000
_cell.length_c   1.000
_cell.angle_alpha   90.00
_cell.angle_beta   90.00
_cell.angle_gamma   90.00
#
_symmetry.space_group_name_H-M   'P 1'
#
loop_
_entity.id
_entity.type
_entity.pdbx_description
1 polymer ?
#
loop_
_entity_poly.entity_id
_entity_poly.type
_entity_poly.pdbx_seq_one_letter_code
_entity_poly.pdbx_strand_id
1 'polypeptide(L)'
;MILQSHNGEIHLLPAIPQSWTQGSVSGLRARGGFTLDISWSGGVLSSATLTSTVGTFARIRYNGIAIDLSVRRNDSVILRSSDFL
;
A
#
# COMPACT_ATOMS: atom_id res chain seq x y z
N MET A 1 6.90 -10.68 -3.69
CA MET A 1 5.48 -10.26 -3.61
C MET A 1 5.40 -8.79 -3.25
N ILE A 2 4.75 -7.97 -4.08
CA ILE A 2 4.67 -6.50 -3.91
C ILE A 2 3.37 -6.07 -3.18
N LEU A 3 2.25 -6.74 -3.46
CA LEU A 3 0.95 -6.41 -2.88
C LEU A 3 0.16 -7.69 -2.60
N GLN A 4 -0.57 -7.69 -1.49
CA GLN A 4 -1.59 -8.70 -1.18
C GLN A 4 -2.84 -8.00 -0.65
N SER A 5 -4.04 -8.41 -1.07
CA SER A 5 -5.30 -7.81 -0.59
C SER A 5 -6.32 -8.88 -0.22
N HIS A 6 -6.19 -9.45 0.97
CA HIS A 6 -7.02 -10.55 1.47
C HIS A 6 -7.33 -10.34 2.95
N ASN A 7 -8.33 -11.05 3.46
CA ASN A 7 -8.77 -10.95 4.86
C ASN A 7 -9.10 -9.52 5.33
N GLY A 8 -9.59 -8.68 4.41
CA GLY A 8 -9.95 -7.28 4.71
C GLY A 8 -8.75 -6.33 4.85
N GLU A 9 -7.53 -6.78 4.61
CA GLU A 9 -6.32 -5.96 4.70
C GLU A 9 -5.57 -5.88 3.35
N ILE A 10 -4.89 -4.76 3.14
CA ILE A 10 -3.97 -4.54 2.03
C ILE A 10 -2.54 -4.55 2.60
N HIS A 11 -1.72 -5.51 2.20
CA HIS A 11 -0.35 -5.66 2.66
C HIS A 11 0.61 -5.11 1.61
N LEU A 12 1.40 -4.11 2.00
CA LEU A 12 2.42 -3.49 1.17
C LEU A 12 3.75 -4.22 1.35
N LEU A 13 4.41 -4.53 0.22
CA LEU A 13 5.73 -5.17 0.18
C LEU A 13 5.87 -6.38 1.12
N PRO A 14 4.88 -7.30 1.19
CA PRO A 14 4.85 -8.36 2.20
C PRO A 14 6.04 -9.33 2.10
N ALA A 15 6.65 -9.45 0.92
CA ALA A 15 7.85 -10.26 0.71
C ALA A 15 8.61 -9.76 -0.53
N ILE A 16 9.24 -8.59 -0.46
CA ILE A 16 10.07 -8.12 -1.58
C ILE A 16 11.41 -8.88 -1.62
N PRO A 17 11.87 -9.38 -2.79
CA PRO A 17 13.18 -10.02 -2.88
C PRO A 17 14.31 -9.06 -2.51
N GLN A 18 15.33 -9.54 -1.80
CA GLN A 18 16.49 -8.72 -1.42
C GLN A 18 17.25 -8.15 -2.63
N SER A 19 17.19 -8.81 -3.79
CA SER A 19 17.79 -8.31 -5.03
C SER A 19 17.08 -7.08 -5.61
N TRP A 20 15.83 -6.80 -5.19
CA TRP A 20 15.06 -5.64 -5.64
C TRP A 20 15.23 -4.48 -4.67
N THR A 21 16.45 -3.95 -4.62
CA THR A 21 16.80 -2.85 -3.71
C THR A 21 15.99 -1.59 -3.98
N GLN A 22 15.60 -1.33 -5.23
CA GLN A 22 14.80 -0.18 -5.62
C GLN A 22 13.82 -0.54 -6.74
N GLY A 23 12.72 0.20 -6.81
CA GLY A 23 11.75 0.05 -7.88
C GLY A 23 10.42 0.72 -7.59
N SER A 24 9.53 0.63 -8.55
CA SER A 24 8.16 1.10 -8.43
C SER A 24 7.21 0.22 -9.23
N VAL A 25 5.94 0.25 -8.86
CA VAL A 25 4.84 -0.36 -9.59
C VAL A 25 3.62 0.54 -9.47
N SER A 26 2.84 0.63 -10.54
CA SER A 26 1.67 1.51 -10.59
C SER A 26 0.44 0.76 -11.08
N GLY A 27 -0.73 1.26 -10.68
CA GLY A 27 -2.02 0.74 -11.10
C GLY A 27 -2.41 -0.60 -10.49
N LEU A 28 -1.79 -1.00 -9.37
CA LEU A 28 -2.14 -2.25 -8.71
C LEU A 28 -3.54 -2.16 -8.10
N ARG A 29 -4.41 -3.12 -8.42
CA ARG A 29 -5.76 -3.14 -7.85
C ARG A 29 -5.79 -3.98 -6.58
N ALA A 30 -6.43 -3.46 -5.55
CA ALA A 30 -6.72 -4.15 -4.31
C ALA A 30 -8.23 -4.30 -4.11
N ARG A 31 -8.62 -5.36 -3.39
CA ARG A 31 -10.02 -5.58 -2.99
C ARG A 31 -10.55 -4.38 -2.20
N GLY A 32 -11.84 -4.10 -2.34
CA GLY A 32 -12.48 -2.94 -1.70
C GLY A 32 -12.52 -1.68 -2.54
N GLY A 33 -12.11 -1.75 -3.82
CA GLY A 33 -12.16 -0.60 -4.73
C GLY A 33 -10.98 0.34 -4.54
N PHE A 34 -9.79 -0.22 -4.39
CA PHE A 34 -8.56 0.56 -4.22
C PHE A 34 -7.59 0.30 -5.36
N THR A 35 -6.87 1.36 -5.74
CA THR A 35 -5.71 1.29 -6.64
C THR A 35 -4.49 1.80 -5.88
N LEU A 36 -3.34 1.15 -6.07
CA LEU A 36 -2.08 1.51 -5.44
C LEU A 36 -0.96 1.72 -6.45
N ASP A 37 -0.21 2.80 -6.22
CA ASP A 37 1.12 3.01 -6.78
C ASP A 37 2.12 2.91 -5.63
N ILE A 38 3.14 2.06 -5.76
CA ILE A 38 4.09 1.75 -4.69
C ILE A 38 5.50 1.97 -5.20
N SER A 39 6.33 2.64 -4.41
CA SER A 39 7.76 2.82 -4.65
C SER A 39 8.57 2.42 -3.42
N TRP A 40 9.72 1.82 -3.65
CA TRP A 40 10.63 1.37 -2.59
C TRP A 40 12.09 1.69 -2.92
N SER A 41 12.89 1.84 -1.87
CA SER A 41 14.33 2.08 -1.92
C SER A 41 14.99 1.41 -0.73
N GLY A 42 16.17 0.80 -0.93
CA GLY A 42 16.81 -0.07 0.06
C GLY A 42 15.94 -1.27 0.48
N GLY A 43 15.01 -1.72 -0.36
CA GLY A 43 14.02 -2.75 -0.01
C GLY A 43 12.92 -2.28 0.96
N VAL A 44 12.87 -0.98 1.28
CA VAL A 44 11.93 -0.38 2.24
C VAL A 44 10.93 0.50 1.49
N LEU A 45 9.70 0.56 2.00
CA LEU A 45 8.66 1.45 1.47
C LEU A 45 9.13 2.91 1.50
N SER A 46 9.20 3.51 0.31
CA SER A 46 9.45 4.95 0.13
C SER A 46 8.12 5.69 0.07
N SER A 47 7.20 5.22 -0.76
CA SER A 47 5.83 5.75 -0.84
C SER A 47 4.83 4.70 -1.32
N ALA A 48 3.59 4.82 -0.88
CA ALA A 48 2.43 4.17 -1.45
C ALA A 48 1.29 5.18 -1.61
N THR A 49 0.86 5.44 -2.83
CA THR A 49 -0.33 6.24 -3.11
C THR A 49 -1.53 5.30 -3.17
N LEU A 50 -2.45 5.45 -2.24
CA LEU A 50 -3.70 4.70 -2.18
C LEU A 50 -4.83 5.57 -2.71
N THR A 51 -5.51 5.13 -3.77
CA THR A 51 -6.68 5.82 -4.35
C THR A 51 -7.92 4.96 -4.18
N SER A 52 -9.01 5.54 -3.65
CA SER A 52 -10.29 4.83 -3.51
C SER A 52 -11.22 5.17 -4.67
N THR A 53 -11.83 4.19 -5.32
CA THR A 53 -12.84 4.41 -6.38
C THR A 53 -14.27 4.44 -5.83
N VAL A 54 -14.47 3.99 -4.59
CA VAL A 54 -15.78 3.86 -3.93
C VAL A 54 -15.96 4.79 -2.74
N GLY A 55 -14.87 5.18 -2.07
CA GLY A 55 -14.91 5.98 -0.85
C GLY A 55 -15.24 5.12 0.37
N THR A 56 -14.23 4.46 0.93
CA THR A 56 -14.42 3.52 2.04
C THR A 56 -13.17 3.45 2.92
N PHE A 57 -13.28 2.65 3.98
CA PHE A 57 -12.19 2.35 4.88
C PHE A 57 -11.18 1.38 4.26
N ALA A 58 -9.90 1.61 4.53
CA ALA A 58 -8.81 0.72 4.18
C ALA A 58 -7.99 0.39 5.42
N ARG A 59 -7.77 -0.89 5.67
CA ARG A 59 -6.75 -1.37 6.59
C ARG A 59 -5.48 -1.70 5.81
N ILE A 60 -4.44 -0.89 6.01
CA ILE A 60 -3.16 -1.04 5.31
C ILE A 60 -2.13 -1.59 6.28
N ARG A 61 -1.39 -2.62 5.87
CA ARG A 61 -0.31 -3.23 6.65
C ARG A 61 1.01 -3.08 5.94
N TYR A 62 2.04 -2.69 6.69
CA TYR A 62 3.41 -2.68 6.25
C TYR A 62 4.33 -3.08 7.41
N ASN A 63 5.29 -3.96 7.14
CA ASN A 63 6.27 -4.46 8.12
C ASN A 63 5.67 -4.89 9.48
N GLY A 64 4.53 -5.60 9.44
CA GLY A 64 3.85 -6.09 10.64
C GLY A 64 2.92 -5.08 11.32
N ILE A 65 2.99 -3.79 10.97
CA ILE A 65 2.16 -2.73 11.56
C ILE A 65 1.00 -2.40 10.63
N ALA A 66 -0.20 -2.26 11.19
CA ALA A 66 -1.40 -1.94 10.44
C ALA A 66 -2.01 -0.62 10.89
N ILE A 67 -2.44 0.18 9.93
CA ILE A 67 -3.13 1.44 10.13
C ILE A 67 -4.46 1.43 9.37
N ASP A 68 -5.36 2.24 9.86
CA ASP A 68 -6.76 2.26 9.52
C ASP A 68 -7.09 3.66 8.98
N LEU A 69 -7.53 3.74 7.72
CA LEU A 69 -7.67 5.00 7.00
C LEU A 69 -9.05 5.09 6.35
N SER A 70 -9.69 6.25 6.46
CA SER A 70 -10.87 6.57 5.66
C SER A 70 -10.45 7.37 4.44
N VAL A 71 -10.69 6.83 3.24
CA VAL A 71 -10.38 7.51 1.98
C VAL A 71 -11.68 7.83 1.28
N ARG A 72 -11.89 9.10 0.92
CA ARG A 72 -13.10 9.51 0.18
C ARG A 72 -13.05 8.98 -1.25
N ARG A 73 -14.21 8.93 -1.89
CA ARG A 73 -14.32 8.47 -3.27
C ARG A 73 -13.53 9.38 -4.20
N ASN A 74 -12.71 8.77 -5.05
CA ASN A 74 -11.77 9.40 -5.99
C ASN A 74 -10.67 10.24 -5.34
N ASP A 75 -10.51 10.17 -4.02
CA ASP A 75 -9.39 10.80 -3.32
C ASP A 75 -8.22 9.80 -3.18
N SER A 76 -7.05 10.39 -2.93
CA SER A 76 -5.80 9.66 -2.72
C SER A 76 -5.14 10.06 -1.41
N VAL A 77 -4.51 9.08 -0.75
CA VAL A 77 -3.65 9.30 0.42
C VAL A 77 -2.26 8.77 0.10
N ILE A 78 -1.23 9.53 0.44
CA ILE A 78 0.17 9.11 0.30
C ILE A 78 0.64 8.59 1.66
N LEU A 79 1.11 7.36 1.66
CA LEU A 79 1.69 6.68 2.82
C LEU A 79 3.20 6.52 2.63
N ARG A 80 3.93 6.62 3.74
CA ARG A 80 5.38 6.42 3.86
C ARG A 80 5.64 5.39 4.94
N SER A 81 6.86 4.85 4.97
CA SER A 81 7.27 3.94 6.04
C SER A 81 7.11 4.53 7.44
N SER A 82 7.26 5.85 7.59
CA SER A 82 7.05 6.57 8.86
C SER A 82 5.62 6.57 9.39
N ASP A 83 4.63 6.28 8.54
CA ASP A 83 3.22 6.23 8.96
C ASP A 83 2.87 4.91 9.68
N PHE A 84 3.80 3.95 9.67
CA PHE A 84 3.66 2.62 10.29
C PHE A 84 4.64 2.45 11.45
N LEU A 85 4.77 3.49 12.30
CA LEU A 85 5.60 3.48 13.51
C LEU A 85 4.77 3.28 14.77
#